data_AF-A0A256IT47-F1
#
_entry.id   AF-A0A256IT47-F1
#
_cell.length_a   1.000
_cell.length_b   1.000
_cell.length_c   1.000
_cell.angle_alpha   90.00
_cell.angle_beta   90.00
_cell.angle_gamma   90.00
#
_symmetry.space_group_name_H-M   'P 1'
#
loop_
_entity.id
_entity.type
_entity.pdbx_description
1 polymer ?
#
loop_
_entity_poly.entity_id
_entity_poly.type
_entity_poly.pdbx_seq_one_letter_code
_entity_poly.pdbx_strand_id
1 'polypeptide(L)'
;MSRLRSLGGVVSTRAVALATLLVLVVVLGGTAAAVGTGGGASAGLEGGSEAVGGEAVEGEAIGSDPADATNVTDALVDVDADEPDRPTEPGAARVVPGSTDASADSAAGESETYDDLAAAVDAAGPGAVVEVSGVFEPAETVVLDEPNVTVRGAGAEAALIDGGGEDTVLAVRAANVTVEGIRIHDSGEDLESEDAGVFLAENADGAVLADLYLSDVAFGVWVNGADRIVVRDSRIEGTENPRFVDRGNGINLWETTGSAIRNNEITGVRDGIYFSWASDVETTGNALWDLRYGVHYMYSDDNRLADNVAVGNDVGYALMVSEGVEATNNTAVANRGRSGHGILLKEIEDSVVRGNDLVANDRGLFLYNAQHNEVRGNLVYANGVGVHHSADTQGTVVVGNDFVGNGEQVLTTTRELLAWNGSARGNYWSDARVADSDGDGIGEARHRPAGAAERLVQEHPSAAVFANGPAFDAIRLVESRFPVVETAGVVDHRPLASPSHDLEPYRPYAAAVDPAVEYDDDPGDRHH
;
A
#
# COMPACT_ATOMS: atom_id res chain seq x y z
N MET A 1 4.04 -52.29 -7.80
CA MET A 1 3.72 -53.25 -8.89
C MET A 1 2.63 -52.58 -9.72
N SER A 2 2.80 -52.13 -10.96
CA SER A 2 3.33 -52.78 -12.17
C SER A 2 4.21 -51.85 -13.02
N ARG A 3 4.98 -52.43 -13.95
CA ARG A 3 6.07 -51.82 -14.71
C ARG A 3 5.64 -51.30 -16.10
N LEU A 4 6.21 -50.14 -16.46
CA LEU A 4 6.79 -49.70 -17.75
C LEU A 4 6.01 -49.77 -19.07
N ARG A 5 6.06 -48.66 -19.82
CA ARG A 5 6.75 -48.60 -21.13
C ARG A 5 7.32 -47.21 -21.42
N SER A 6 8.60 -47.20 -21.81
CA SER A 6 9.34 -46.09 -22.43
C SER A 6 8.88 -45.92 -23.88
N LEU A 7 8.72 -44.67 -24.31
CA LEU A 7 8.65 -44.29 -25.73
C LEU A 7 9.56 -43.08 -25.95
N GLY A 8 10.83 -43.37 -26.29
CA GLY A 8 11.63 -42.46 -27.07
C GLY A 8 11.07 -42.44 -28.50
N GLY A 9 10.63 -41.27 -28.94
CA GLY A 9 10.13 -41.04 -30.30
C GLY A 9 10.72 -39.73 -30.82
N VAL A 10 11.69 -39.86 -31.72
CA VAL A 10 12.29 -38.78 -32.50
C VAL A 10 11.19 -37.98 -33.19
N VAL A 11 11.02 -36.71 -32.83
CA VAL A 11 10.17 -35.78 -33.58
C VAL A 11 10.86 -35.57 -34.94
N SER A 12 10.25 -36.13 -35.97
CA SER A 12 10.66 -35.95 -37.36
C SER A 12 10.65 -34.47 -37.72
N THR A 13 11.74 -33.99 -38.32
CA THR A 13 11.92 -32.63 -38.86
C THR A 13 10.80 -32.17 -39.80
N ARG A 14 9.96 -33.10 -40.30
CA ARG A 14 8.78 -32.80 -41.11
C ARG A 14 7.55 -32.34 -40.30
N ALA A 15 7.44 -32.69 -39.02
CA ALA A 15 6.34 -32.22 -38.17
C ALA A 15 6.52 -30.75 -37.76
N VAL A 16 7.77 -30.34 -37.54
CA VAL A 16 8.14 -28.93 -37.27
C VAL A 16 7.88 -28.07 -38.51
N ALA A 17 8.22 -28.54 -39.72
CA ALA A 17 7.98 -27.80 -40.97
C ALA A 17 6.50 -27.64 -41.34
N LEU A 18 5.62 -28.59 -40.96
CA LEU A 18 4.18 -28.49 -41.23
C LEU A 18 3.48 -27.48 -40.31
N ALA A 19 3.93 -27.36 -39.06
CA ALA A 19 3.43 -26.36 -38.12
C ALA A 19 3.83 -24.92 -38.54
N THR A 20 5.03 -24.74 -39.08
CA THR A 20 5.50 -23.44 -39.60
C THR A 20 4.71 -22.98 -40.84
N LEU A 21 4.22 -23.89 -41.67
CA LEU A 21 3.44 -23.55 -42.87
C LEU A 21 1.99 -23.16 -42.54
N LEU A 22 1.39 -23.74 -41.49
CA LEU A 22 0.01 -23.44 -41.10
C LEU A 22 -0.12 -22.04 -40.47
N VAL A 23 0.89 -21.62 -39.70
CA VAL A 23 0.94 -20.29 -39.08
C VAL A 23 1.11 -19.19 -40.15
N LEU A 24 1.85 -19.45 -41.24
CA LEU A 24 2.00 -18.48 -42.34
C LEU A 24 0.72 -18.26 -43.16
N VAL A 25 -0.17 -19.27 -43.24
CA VAL A 25 -1.44 -19.16 -44.00
C VAL A 25 -2.51 -18.40 -43.20
N VAL A 26 -2.47 -18.45 -41.87
CA VAL A 26 -3.40 -17.69 -41.01
C VAL A 26 -2.98 -16.21 -40.92
N VAL A 27 -1.68 -15.91 -40.97
CA VAL A 27 -1.15 -14.54 -40.87
C VAL A 27 -1.22 -13.76 -42.21
N LEU A 28 -1.33 -14.43 -43.36
CA LEU A 28 -1.37 -13.79 -44.69
C LEU A 28 -2.73 -13.87 -45.42
N GLY A 29 -3.74 -14.54 -44.84
CA GLY A 29 -5.06 -14.73 -45.46
C GLY A 29 -6.12 -13.66 -45.14
N GLY A 30 -5.78 -12.66 -44.32
CA GLY A 30 -6.73 -11.70 -43.74
C GLY A 30 -7.03 -10.44 -44.55
N THR A 31 -6.86 -10.44 -45.88
CA THR A 31 -7.19 -9.27 -46.73
C THR A 31 -7.87 -9.67 -48.03
N ALA A 32 -9.18 -9.92 -47.98
CA ALA A 32 -10.08 -9.72 -49.12
C ALA A 32 -11.55 -9.92 -48.70
N ALA A 33 -12.32 -8.83 -48.59
CA ALA A 33 -13.66 -8.64 -49.17
C ALA A 33 -14.52 -7.66 -48.34
N ALA A 34 -14.65 -6.42 -48.82
CA ALA A 34 -15.94 -5.71 -48.92
C ALA A 34 -15.73 -4.37 -49.66
N VAL A 35 -15.82 -4.43 -51.00
CA VAL A 35 -16.17 -3.25 -51.82
C VAL A 35 -17.67 -3.35 -52.08
N GLY A 36 -18.43 -2.33 -51.70
CA GLY A 36 -19.89 -2.29 -51.90
C GLY A 36 -20.56 -0.99 -51.44
N THR A 37 -20.28 0.10 -52.16
CA THR A 37 -21.13 1.26 -52.48
C THR A 37 -22.36 1.60 -51.60
N GLY A 38 -22.39 2.83 -51.08
CA GLY A 38 -23.62 3.53 -50.70
C GLY A 38 -23.31 4.95 -50.17
N GLY A 39 -23.50 5.98 -51.00
CA GLY A 39 -23.19 7.37 -50.66
C GLY A 39 -24.26 8.09 -49.83
N GLY A 40 -23.87 9.19 -49.20
CA GLY A 40 -24.81 10.17 -48.64
C GLY A 40 -24.24 11.12 -47.59
N ALA A 41 -23.93 12.34 -48.04
CA ALA A 41 -24.02 13.63 -47.35
C ALA A 41 -23.13 13.96 -46.12
N SER A 42 -22.25 14.93 -46.39
CA SER A 42 -21.64 15.98 -45.56
C SER A 42 -22.34 16.41 -44.26
N ALA A 43 -21.53 16.61 -43.21
CA ALA A 43 -21.46 17.88 -42.45
C ALA A 43 -20.10 17.92 -41.73
N GLY A 44 -19.30 18.96 -42.01
CA GLY A 44 -18.05 19.21 -41.31
C GLY A 44 -18.27 19.94 -40.00
N LEU A 45 -17.35 19.76 -39.05
CA LEU A 45 -17.02 20.74 -38.03
C LEU A 45 -15.52 20.62 -37.72
N GLU A 46 -14.87 21.78 -37.80
CA GLU A 46 -13.50 22.08 -37.41
C GLU A 46 -13.34 22.10 -35.89
N GLY A 47 -12.11 21.87 -35.42
CA GLY A 47 -11.66 22.01 -34.03
C GLY A 47 -10.53 21.01 -33.81
N GLY A 48 -9.25 21.37 -33.76
CA GLY A 48 -8.65 22.37 -32.89
C GLY A 48 -7.63 21.62 -32.03
N SER A 49 -6.46 21.33 -32.57
CA SER A 49 -5.34 20.70 -31.86
C SER A 49 -4.52 21.81 -31.21
N GLU A 50 -4.73 22.05 -29.91
CA GLU A 50 -3.76 22.78 -29.10
C GLU A 50 -2.73 21.79 -28.55
N ALA A 51 -1.49 22.00 -28.98
CA ALA A 51 -0.32 21.34 -28.42
C ALA A 51 -0.04 21.95 -27.04
N VAL A 52 -0.20 21.15 -25.99
CA VAL A 52 0.36 21.48 -24.67
C VAL A 52 1.83 21.05 -24.71
N GLY A 53 2.71 22.03 -24.50
CA GLY A 53 4.16 21.85 -24.54
C GLY A 53 4.64 20.99 -23.39
N GLY A 54 5.28 19.86 -23.71
CA GLY A 54 6.10 19.13 -22.76
C GLY A 54 7.39 19.90 -22.51
N GLU A 55 7.58 20.40 -21.29
CA GLU A 55 8.90 20.79 -20.81
C GLU A 55 9.77 19.54 -20.64
N ALA A 56 11.02 19.63 -21.12
CA ALA A 56 12.01 18.60 -20.96
C ALA A 56 12.48 18.59 -19.50
N VAL A 57 12.10 17.55 -18.76
CA VAL A 57 12.66 17.29 -17.43
C VAL A 57 14.03 16.62 -17.64
N GLU A 58 15.10 17.37 -17.42
CA GLU A 58 16.46 16.83 -17.37
C GLU A 58 16.63 15.94 -16.13
N GLY A 59 17.18 14.75 -16.32
CA GLY A 59 17.26 13.72 -15.30
C GLY A 59 18.19 14.09 -14.15
N GLU A 60 17.63 14.15 -12.95
CA GLU A 60 18.42 14.02 -11.72
C GLU A 60 18.87 12.56 -11.57
N ALA A 61 20.16 12.39 -11.31
CA ALA A 61 20.73 11.10 -10.95
C ALA A 61 20.11 10.65 -9.62
N ILE A 62 19.37 9.55 -9.65
CA ILE A 62 18.89 8.85 -8.46
C ILE A 62 20.13 8.26 -7.77
N GLY A 63 20.65 8.95 -6.78
CA GLY A 63 21.59 8.39 -5.82
C GLY A 63 20.80 7.67 -4.75
N SER A 64 20.63 6.36 -4.86
CA SER A 64 20.34 5.54 -3.69
C SER A 64 21.64 5.43 -2.88
N ASP A 65 21.64 5.95 -1.66
CA ASP A 65 22.75 5.76 -0.73
C ASP A 65 22.71 4.29 -0.25
N PRO A 66 23.70 3.44 -0.57
CA PRO A 66 23.69 2.02 -0.21
C PRO A 66 23.83 1.78 1.31
N ALA A 67 23.97 2.83 2.12
CA ALA A 67 24.06 2.74 3.57
C ALA A 67 22.71 2.46 4.28
N ASP A 68 21.57 2.56 3.58
CA ASP A 68 20.24 2.34 4.17
C ASP A 68 19.74 0.89 4.05
N ALA A 69 20.31 0.10 3.14
CA ALA A 69 19.91 -1.29 2.87
C ALA A 69 20.32 -2.28 3.98
N THR A 70 21.17 -1.88 4.94
CA THR A 70 21.71 -2.78 5.97
C THR A 70 20.79 -3.03 7.17
N ASN A 71 19.56 -2.49 7.19
CA ASN A 71 18.61 -2.66 8.31
C ASN A 71 17.35 -3.48 7.98
N VAL A 72 17.13 -3.84 6.71
CA VAL A 72 15.92 -4.54 6.26
C VAL A 72 15.88 -6.02 6.69
N THR A 73 17.01 -6.57 7.18
CA THR A 73 17.18 -8.01 7.42
C THR A 73 16.78 -8.53 8.80
N ASP A 74 16.56 -7.67 9.80
CA ASP A 74 16.32 -8.13 11.20
C ASP A 74 14.87 -7.96 11.71
N ALA A 75 14.01 -7.13 11.12
CA ALA A 75 12.59 -7.06 11.45
C ALA A 75 11.87 -6.14 10.44
N LEU A 76 11.07 -6.69 9.51
CA LEU A 76 10.10 -5.84 8.82
C LEU A 76 8.96 -5.45 9.78
N VAL A 77 8.65 -6.36 10.72
CA VAL A 77 7.83 -6.17 11.92
C VAL A 77 8.30 -7.22 12.94
N ASP A 78 8.52 -6.86 14.20
CA ASP A 78 8.68 -7.85 15.28
C ASP A 78 7.30 -8.37 15.71
N VAL A 79 6.79 -9.37 14.98
CA VAL A 79 5.47 -9.96 15.23
C VAL A 79 5.35 -10.66 16.60
N ASP A 80 6.48 -10.94 17.26
CA ASP A 80 6.56 -11.59 18.57
C ASP A 80 6.83 -10.58 19.70
N ALA A 81 6.71 -9.27 19.46
CA ALA A 81 6.89 -8.27 20.49
C ALA A 81 5.87 -8.47 21.62
N ASP A 82 6.36 -8.98 22.77
CA ASP A 82 5.56 -9.31 23.96
C ASP A 82 4.61 -8.17 24.33
N GLU A 83 3.33 -8.49 24.60
CA GLU A 83 2.40 -7.56 25.24
C GLU A 83 3.06 -7.02 26.51
N PRO A 84 3.19 -5.69 26.69
CA PRO A 84 3.85 -5.17 27.87
C PRO A 84 3.09 -5.59 29.14
N ASP A 85 3.79 -5.73 30.26
CA ASP A 85 3.15 -6.09 31.53
C ASP A 85 2.04 -5.10 31.90
N ARG A 86 0.88 -5.61 32.36
CA ARG A 86 -0.22 -4.76 32.84
C ARG A 86 0.05 -4.27 34.27
N PRO A 87 -0.22 -2.99 34.60
CA PRO A 87 -0.20 -2.53 35.98
C PRO A 87 -1.29 -3.23 36.80
N THR A 88 -1.07 -3.40 38.11
CA THR A 88 -2.03 -4.06 39.02
C THR A 88 -2.49 -3.18 40.18
N GLU A 89 -1.84 -2.04 40.39
CA GLU A 89 -2.21 -1.11 41.45
C GLU A 89 -3.44 -0.29 41.02
N PRO A 90 -4.32 0.10 41.96
CA PRO A 90 -5.44 0.99 41.66
C PRO A 90 -4.99 2.31 41.04
N GLY A 91 -5.82 2.85 40.16
CA GLY A 91 -5.58 4.11 39.46
C GLY A 91 -5.38 5.29 40.42
N ALA A 92 -4.39 6.12 40.13
CA ALA A 92 -4.15 7.38 40.80
C ALA A 92 -3.81 8.46 39.78
N ALA A 93 -4.66 9.49 39.70
CA ALA A 93 -4.54 10.62 38.78
C ALA A 93 -4.18 11.88 39.56
N ARG A 94 -3.03 12.49 39.27
CA ARG A 94 -2.57 13.74 39.89
C ARG A 94 -2.76 14.90 38.93
N VAL A 95 -3.59 15.86 39.31
CA VAL A 95 -3.84 17.06 38.51
C VAL A 95 -2.85 18.15 38.89
N VAL A 96 -2.10 18.62 37.90
CA VAL A 96 -1.14 19.72 38.01
C VAL A 96 -1.68 20.90 37.20
N PRO A 97 -2.08 22.01 37.86
CA PRO A 97 -2.62 23.17 37.15
C PRO A 97 -1.61 23.74 36.14
N GLY A 98 -2.09 24.09 34.95
CA GLY A 98 -1.28 24.78 33.93
C GLY A 98 -0.84 26.16 34.42
N SER A 99 0.44 26.53 34.21
CA SER A 99 0.89 27.88 34.55
C SER A 99 0.29 28.88 33.56
N THR A 100 -0.72 29.63 33.97
CA THR A 100 -1.39 30.60 33.11
C THR A 100 -0.69 31.96 33.05
N ASP A 101 0.49 32.15 33.64
CA ASP A 101 1.22 33.43 33.52
C ASP A 101 2.74 33.34 33.76
N ALA A 102 3.51 33.92 32.83
CA ALA A 102 4.96 34.13 32.97
C ALA A 102 5.31 35.31 33.91
N SER A 103 4.34 35.83 34.66
CA SER A 103 4.58 36.89 35.64
C SER A 103 3.71 36.77 36.90
N ALA A 104 3.78 35.65 37.61
CA ALA A 104 3.35 35.61 39.00
C ALA A 104 4.12 34.55 39.78
N ASP A 105 5.08 35.00 40.57
CA ASP A 105 5.57 34.29 41.76
C ASP A 105 4.44 34.28 42.80
N SER A 106 3.41 33.45 42.61
CA SER A 106 2.40 33.18 43.64
C SER A 106 1.53 31.96 43.32
N ALA A 107 1.66 30.95 44.18
CA ALA A 107 0.83 29.76 44.34
C ALA A 107 0.86 28.76 43.16
N ALA A 108 1.82 27.84 43.21
CA ALA A 108 1.57 26.50 42.69
C ALA A 108 0.29 26.00 43.38
N GLY A 109 -0.80 25.88 42.61
CA GLY A 109 -2.02 25.25 43.11
C GLY A 109 -1.67 23.88 43.70
N GLU A 110 -2.27 23.54 44.83
CA GLU A 110 -2.04 22.23 45.44
C GLU A 110 -2.44 21.16 44.42
N SER A 111 -1.53 20.22 44.12
CA SER A 111 -1.86 19.11 43.23
C SER A 111 -2.85 18.20 43.94
N GLU A 112 -4.02 18.03 43.36
CA GLU A 112 -5.04 17.11 43.86
C GLU A 112 -4.85 15.73 43.24
N THR A 113 -5.16 14.68 44.00
CA THR A 113 -5.10 13.29 43.54
C THR A 113 -6.50 12.69 43.59
N TYR A 114 -6.84 11.97 42.53
CA TYR A 114 -8.14 11.33 42.34
C TYR A 114 -7.92 9.85 42.04
N ASP A 115 -8.81 9.01 42.57
CA ASP A 115 -8.85 7.58 42.26
C ASP A 115 -9.78 7.29 41.04
N ASP A 116 -10.50 8.30 40.57
CA ASP A 116 -11.40 8.27 39.41
C ASP A 116 -10.86 9.22 38.33
N LEU A 117 -10.66 8.69 37.11
CA LEU A 117 -10.04 9.45 36.02
C LEU A 117 -10.97 10.54 35.48
N ALA A 118 -12.27 10.26 35.35
CA ALA A 118 -13.24 11.25 34.88
C ALA A 118 -13.27 12.47 35.82
N ALA A 119 -13.30 12.25 37.13
CA ALA A 119 -13.24 13.30 38.13
C ALA A 119 -11.93 14.11 38.07
N ALA A 120 -10.79 13.46 37.78
CA ALA A 120 -9.51 14.14 37.61
C ALA A 120 -9.50 15.07 36.39
N VAL A 121 -10.04 14.59 35.27
CA VAL A 121 -10.15 15.37 34.03
C VAL A 121 -11.14 16.51 34.20
N ASP A 122 -12.30 16.28 34.81
CA ASP A 122 -13.31 17.32 35.09
C ASP A 122 -12.77 18.44 35.98
N ALA A 123 -11.83 18.12 36.87
CA ALA A 123 -11.16 19.08 37.72
C ALA A 123 -10.00 19.82 37.03
N ALA A 124 -9.51 19.30 35.89
CA ALA A 124 -8.38 19.85 35.16
C ALA A 124 -8.81 21.09 34.37
N GLY A 125 -8.37 22.27 34.79
CA GLY A 125 -8.57 23.50 34.01
C GLY A 125 -7.72 23.54 32.73
N PRO A 126 -7.95 24.53 31.84
CA PRO A 126 -7.17 24.69 30.61
C PRO A 126 -5.66 24.67 30.84
N GLY A 127 -4.94 23.88 30.04
CA GLY A 127 -3.48 23.76 30.15
C GLY A 127 -2.98 22.88 31.30
N ALA A 128 -3.86 22.26 32.08
CA ALA A 128 -3.47 21.36 33.16
C ALA A 128 -2.88 20.04 32.64
N VAL A 129 -2.05 19.42 33.48
CA VAL A 129 -1.48 18.10 33.24
C VAL A 129 -2.07 17.11 34.24
N VAL A 130 -2.70 16.06 33.75
CA VAL A 130 -3.22 14.93 34.53
C VAL A 130 -2.22 13.78 34.42
N GLU A 131 -1.44 13.58 35.47
CA GLU A 131 -0.48 12.46 35.54
C GLU A 131 -1.18 11.21 36.06
N VAL A 132 -1.17 10.14 35.27
CA VAL A 132 -1.90 8.90 35.56
C VAL A 132 -0.94 7.73 35.84
N SER A 133 -1.35 6.85 36.74
CA SER A 133 -0.66 5.60 37.08
C SER A 133 -1.67 4.59 37.62
N GLY A 134 -1.35 3.29 37.54
CA GLY A 134 -2.25 2.22 37.97
C GLY A 134 -3.36 1.92 36.95
N VAL A 135 -4.41 1.24 37.41
CA VAL A 135 -5.56 0.81 36.59
C VAL A 135 -6.78 1.67 36.89
N PHE A 136 -7.34 2.30 35.87
CA PHE A 136 -8.63 2.97 35.91
C PHE A 136 -9.69 2.14 35.19
N GLU A 137 -10.82 1.91 35.85
CA GLU A 137 -12.00 1.23 35.30
C GLU A 137 -13.18 2.23 35.30
N PRO A 138 -13.17 3.25 34.44
CA PRO A 138 -14.24 4.24 34.39
C PRO A 138 -15.59 3.58 34.06
N ALA A 139 -16.66 4.04 34.71
CA ALA A 139 -18.01 3.50 34.50
C ALA A 139 -18.70 4.04 33.23
N GLU A 140 -18.16 5.10 32.63
CA GLU A 140 -18.64 5.79 31.44
C GLU A 140 -17.42 6.35 30.68
N THR A 141 -17.59 6.71 29.40
CA THR A 141 -16.52 7.34 28.60
C THR A 141 -15.85 8.51 29.33
N VAL A 142 -14.52 8.54 29.36
CA VAL A 142 -13.76 9.67 29.88
C VAL A 142 -13.74 10.78 28.83
N VAL A 143 -14.19 11.99 29.18
CA VAL A 143 -14.34 13.10 28.23
C VAL A 143 -13.33 14.22 28.52
N LEU A 144 -12.47 14.54 27.54
CA LEU A 144 -11.52 15.65 27.59
C LEU A 144 -12.14 16.89 26.92
N ASP A 145 -12.87 17.70 27.70
CA ASP A 145 -13.58 18.91 27.23
C ASP A 145 -12.79 20.23 27.42
N GLU A 146 -11.66 20.20 28.13
CA GLU A 146 -10.86 21.40 28.42
C GLU A 146 -9.63 21.50 27.49
N PRO A 147 -9.36 22.69 26.89
CA PRO A 147 -8.33 22.83 25.87
C PRO A 147 -6.92 22.85 26.46
N ASN A 148 -5.95 22.38 25.67
CA ASN A 148 -4.53 22.29 26.05
C ASN A 148 -4.27 21.37 27.27
N VAL A 149 -5.22 20.51 27.64
CA VAL A 149 -5.00 19.52 28.70
C VAL A 149 -4.07 18.43 28.20
N THR A 150 -3.17 17.97 29.07
CA THR A 150 -2.31 16.80 28.82
C THR A 150 -2.68 15.69 29.80
N VAL A 151 -3.09 14.52 29.32
CA VAL A 151 -3.20 13.30 30.11
C VAL A 151 -1.97 12.46 29.82
N ARG A 152 -1.16 12.14 30.84
CA ARG A 152 0.11 11.45 30.63
C ARG A 152 0.39 10.35 31.65
N GLY A 153 0.84 9.20 31.17
CA GLY A 153 1.40 8.12 31.98
C GLY A 153 2.92 8.04 31.84
N ALA A 154 3.53 7.12 32.59
CA ALA A 154 4.97 6.85 32.51
C ALA A 154 5.31 5.71 31.51
N GLY A 155 4.34 5.26 30.72
CA GLY A 155 4.43 4.11 29.82
C GLY A 155 3.20 3.21 29.91
N ALA A 156 3.00 2.37 28.89
CA ALA A 156 1.89 1.43 28.78
C ALA A 156 1.85 0.36 29.90
N GLU A 157 2.96 0.15 30.59
CA GLU A 157 3.11 -0.71 31.76
C GLU A 157 2.78 -0.02 33.09
N ALA A 158 2.72 1.31 33.09
CA ALA A 158 2.54 2.12 34.29
C ALA A 158 1.11 2.60 34.49
N ALA A 159 0.35 2.80 33.41
CA ALA A 159 -1.00 3.32 33.43
C ALA A 159 -1.89 2.59 32.41
N LEU A 160 -3.04 2.10 32.87
CA LEU A 160 -4.06 1.43 32.07
C LEU A 160 -5.42 2.10 32.31
N ILE A 161 -6.11 2.45 31.23
CA ILE A 161 -7.55 2.75 31.23
C ILE A 161 -8.26 1.55 30.59
N ASP A 162 -9.04 0.85 31.38
CA ASP A 162 -9.84 -0.31 30.97
C ASP A 162 -11.29 0.14 30.74
N GLY A 163 -11.74 0.12 29.49
CA GLY A 163 -13.07 0.58 29.08
C GLY A 163 -14.20 -0.37 29.44
N GLY A 164 -13.90 -1.61 29.84
CA GLY A 164 -14.89 -2.60 30.25
C GLY A 164 -15.78 -3.14 29.13
N GLY A 165 -15.41 -2.93 27.88
CA GLY A 165 -16.08 -3.50 26.71
C GLY A 165 -17.38 -2.80 26.31
N GLU A 166 -17.60 -1.57 26.77
CA GLU A 166 -18.78 -0.76 26.45
C GLU A 166 -18.36 0.63 25.96
N ASP A 167 -18.94 1.09 24.84
CA ASP A 167 -18.74 2.42 24.25
C ASP A 167 -17.27 2.78 23.94
N THR A 168 -17.02 4.07 23.67
CA THR A 168 -15.67 4.62 23.53
C THR A 168 -15.00 4.81 24.89
N VAL A 169 -13.71 4.50 25.01
CA VAL A 169 -12.96 4.64 26.28
C VAL A 169 -12.64 6.12 26.57
N LEU A 170 -12.03 6.81 25.62
CA LEU A 170 -11.62 8.22 25.74
C LEU A 170 -12.17 9.07 24.60
N ALA A 171 -12.92 10.13 24.92
CA ALA A 171 -13.41 11.11 23.95
C ALA A 171 -12.72 12.46 24.12
N VAL A 172 -12.01 12.93 23.10
CA VAL A 172 -11.40 14.25 23.03
C VAL A 172 -12.33 15.21 22.32
N ARG A 173 -12.71 16.27 23.02
CA ARG A 173 -13.68 17.27 22.55
C ARG A 173 -13.15 18.69 22.71
N ALA A 174 -11.84 18.85 22.80
CA ALA A 174 -11.20 20.15 22.91
C ALA A 174 -9.89 20.19 22.14
N ALA A 175 -9.53 21.40 21.69
CA ALA A 175 -8.34 21.61 20.90
C ALA A 175 -7.05 21.46 21.72
N ASN A 176 -5.97 21.07 21.03
CA ASN A 176 -4.61 20.92 21.54
C ASN A 176 -4.50 19.99 22.76
N VAL A 177 -5.40 19.03 22.88
CA VAL A 177 -5.31 18.01 23.94
C VAL A 177 -4.20 17.02 23.60
N THR A 178 -3.42 16.64 24.60
CA THR A 178 -2.39 15.61 24.46
C THR A 178 -2.73 14.42 25.34
N VAL A 179 -2.62 13.21 24.77
CA VAL A 179 -2.75 11.94 25.49
C VAL A 179 -1.48 11.14 25.21
N GLU A 180 -0.71 10.83 26.24
CA GLU A 180 0.60 10.19 26.05
C GLU A 180 1.00 9.15 27.09
N GLY A 181 1.74 8.11 26.67
CA GLY A 181 2.40 7.18 27.59
C GLY A 181 1.44 6.33 28.42
N ILE A 182 0.30 5.93 27.85
CA ILE A 182 -0.74 5.16 28.54
C ILE A 182 -1.23 3.97 27.71
N ARG A 183 -1.69 2.93 28.40
CA ARG A 183 -2.45 1.84 27.79
C ARG A 183 -3.95 2.14 27.85
N ILE A 184 -4.65 1.88 26.74
CA ILE A 184 -6.10 1.95 26.62
C ILE A 184 -6.57 0.56 26.15
N HIS A 185 -7.55 -0.02 26.85
CA HIS A 185 -7.97 -1.39 26.65
C HIS A 185 -9.49 -1.53 26.63
N ASP A 186 -10.00 -2.53 25.91
CA ASP A 186 -11.37 -3.05 26.01
C ASP A 186 -12.43 -1.98 25.72
N SER A 187 -12.44 -1.46 24.48
CA SER A 187 -13.54 -0.61 24.02
C SER A 187 -14.78 -1.45 23.70
N GLY A 188 -15.93 -0.80 23.53
CA GLY A 188 -17.08 -1.42 22.87
C GLY A 188 -16.76 -1.88 21.44
N GLU A 189 -17.66 -2.70 20.89
CA GLU A 189 -17.55 -3.31 19.56
C GLU A 189 -18.55 -2.76 18.52
N ASP A 190 -19.37 -1.77 18.88
CA ASP A 190 -20.40 -1.26 17.98
C ASP A 190 -19.83 -0.27 16.95
N LEU A 191 -19.71 -0.75 15.71
CA LEU A 191 -19.21 0.04 14.59
C LEU A 191 -20.19 1.13 14.13
N GLU A 192 -21.48 1.04 14.49
CA GLU A 192 -22.48 2.07 14.17
C GLU A 192 -22.40 3.27 15.11
N SER A 193 -22.05 3.05 16.38
CA SER A 193 -21.77 4.12 17.36
C SER A 193 -20.31 4.60 17.34
N GLU A 194 -19.48 3.99 16.50
CA GLU A 194 -18.07 4.36 16.31
C GLU A 194 -17.23 4.13 17.58
N ASP A 195 -17.51 3.04 18.30
CA ASP A 195 -16.82 2.68 19.53
C ASP A 195 -15.30 2.59 19.31
N ALA A 196 -14.53 3.35 20.11
CA ALA A 196 -13.10 3.49 19.92
C ALA A 196 -12.31 3.47 21.24
N GLY A 197 -11.02 3.14 21.14
CA GLY A 197 -10.07 3.43 22.21
C GLY A 197 -9.96 4.95 22.44
N VAL A 198 -9.79 5.71 21.36
CA VAL A 198 -9.81 7.18 21.39
C VAL A 198 -10.67 7.75 20.26
N PHE A 199 -11.67 8.56 20.61
CA PHE A 199 -12.48 9.32 19.68
C PHE A 199 -12.07 10.80 19.71
N LEU A 200 -11.78 11.40 18.57
CA LEU A 200 -11.53 12.85 18.42
C LEU A 200 -12.73 13.49 17.72
N ALA A 201 -13.44 14.37 18.42
CA ALA A 201 -14.55 15.14 17.85
C ALA A 201 -14.07 16.28 16.95
N GLU A 202 -14.96 16.85 16.14
CA GLU A 202 -14.69 17.93 15.16
C GLU A 202 -13.94 19.13 15.75
N ASN A 203 -14.11 19.40 17.05
CA ASN A 203 -13.46 20.50 17.74
C ASN A 203 -12.13 20.14 18.44
N ALA A 204 -11.62 18.93 18.22
CA ALA A 204 -10.38 18.40 18.80
C ALA A 204 -9.11 18.76 18.01
N ASP A 205 -9.16 19.83 17.21
CA ASP A 205 -8.05 20.33 16.40
C ASP A 205 -6.72 20.36 17.16
N GLY A 206 -5.66 19.88 16.51
CA GLY A 206 -4.31 19.90 17.06
C GLY A 206 -4.07 18.89 18.18
N ALA A 207 -4.98 17.91 18.37
CA ALA A 207 -4.76 16.87 19.36
C ALA A 207 -3.54 15.99 19.01
N VAL A 208 -2.84 15.54 20.06
CA VAL A 208 -1.65 14.70 19.96
C VAL A 208 -1.88 13.42 20.76
N LEU A 209 -1.83 12.28 20.08
CA LEU A 209 -1.84 10.95 20.65
C LEU A 209 -0.45 10.35 20.44
N ALA A 210 0.27 10.07 21.52
CA ALA A 210 1.68 9.65 21.43
C ALA A 210 2.04 8.55 22.42
N ASP A 211 2.88 7.59 22.04
CA ASP A 211 3.35 6.54 22.97
C ASP A 211 2.17 5.81 23.66
N LEU A 212 1.15 5.47 22.88
CA LEU A 212 -0.03 4.77 23.36
C LEU A 212 0.06 3.29 23.01
N TYR A 213 -0.50 2.46 23.88
CA TYR A 213 -0.80 1.07 23.54
C TYR A 213 -2.30 0.84 23.64
N LEU A 214 -2.94 0.68 22.49
CA LEU A 214 -4.37 0.40 22.36
C LEU A 214 -4.55 -1.09 22.07
N SER A 215 -5.36 -1.77 22.88
CA SER A 215 -5.52 -3.23 22.78
C SER A 215 -6.97 -3.64 22.99
N ASP A 216 -7.46 -4.60 22.20
CA ASP A 216 -8.86 -5.04 22.24
C ASP A 216 -9.83 -3.87 22.01
N VAL A 217 -9.62 -3.16 20.91
CA VAL A 217 -10.41 -2.00 20.51
C VAL A 217 -11.08 -2.22 19.17
N ALA A 218 -12.31 -1.74 19.00
CA ALA A 218 -13.00 -1.82 17.72
C ALA A 218 -12.37 -0.86 16.71
N PHE A 219 -12.45 0.45 16.96
CA PHE A 219 -11.56 1.44 16.35
C PHE A 219 -10.44 1.80 17.32
N GLY A 220 -9.19 1.84 16.85
CA GLY A 220 -8.10 2.33 17.71
C GLY A 220 -8.26 3.82 17.97
N VAL A 221 -8.13 4.61 16.91
CA VAL A 221 -8.35 6.06 16.91
C VAL A 221 -9.39 6.40 15.86
N TRP A 222 -10.48 7.06 16.27
CA TRP A 222 -11.47 7.62 15.37
C TRP A 222 -11.34 9.13 15.32
N VAL A 223 -10.94 9.69 14.18
CA VAL A 223 -10.87 11.14 13.95
C VAL A 223 -12.11 11.58 13.19
N ASN A 224 -12.97 12.36 13.83
CA ASN A 224 -14.23 12.82 13.27
C ASN A 224 -14.17 14.33 12.96
N GLY A 225 -13.60 14.70 11.82
CA GLY A 225 -13.59 16.09 11.34
C GLY A 225 -12.58 17.01 12.01
N ALA A 226 -11.68 16.49 12.85
CA ALA A 226 -10.67 17.28 13.54
C ALA A 226 -9.40 17.45 12.68
N ASP A 227 -8.82 18.65 12.67
CA ASP A 227 -7.66 18.96 11.83
C ASP A 227 -6.33 18.94 12.61
N ARG A 228 -5.23 18.78 11.86
CA ARG A 228 -3.86 18.88 12.39
C ARG A 228 -3.60 17.91 13.55
N ILE A 229 -4.19 16.73 13.47
CA ILE A 229 -4.02 15.67 14.46
C ILE A 229 -2.65 15.03 14.30
N VAL A 230 -2.04 14.63 15.40
CA VAL A 230 -0.83 13.80 15.39
C VAL A 230 -1.11 12.50 16.13
N VAL A 231 -0.97 11.37 15.45
CA VAL A 231 -0.94 10.04 16.06
C VAL A 231 0.43 9.43 15.82
N ARG A 232 1.20 9.17 16.88
CA ARG A 232 2.57 8.71 16.71
C ARG A 232 3.08 7.73 17.75
N ASP A 233 4.12 6.99 17.36
CA ASP A 233 4.91 6.14 18.24
C ASP A 233 4.01 5.21 19.09
N SER A 234 2.89 4.76 18.53
CA SER A 234 1.84 4.02 19.24
C SER A 234 1.61 2.64 18.63
N ARG A 235 1.18 1.67 19.45
CA ARG A 235 0.80 0.32 19.02
C ARG A 235 -0.71 0.14 19.17
N ILE A 236 -1.37 -0.35 18.12
CA ILE A 236 -2.82 -0.55 18.05
C ILE A 236 -3.13 -1.99 17.67
N GLU A 237 -3.87 -2.67 18.54
CA GLU A 237 -4.31 -4.05 18.37
C GLU A 237 -5.82 -4.15 18.52
N GLY A 238 -6.50 -4.62 17.48
CA GLY A 238 -7.96 -4.76 17.46
C GLY A 238 -8.49 -5.97 18.23
N THR A 239 -9.81 -6.19 18.18
CA THR A 239 -10.49 -7.32 18.86
C THR A 239 -10.26 -8.70 18.24
N GLU A 240 -9.40 -8.79 17.22
CA GLU A 240 -9.07 -10.01 16.46
C GLU A 240 -10.27 -10.80 15.90
N ASN A 241 -11.48 -10.23 15.84
CA ASN A 241 -12.69 -10.91 15.37
C ASN A 241 -12.44 -11.64 14.03
N PRO A 242 -12.72 -12.95 13.88
CA PRO A 242 -12.33 -13.70 12.69
C PRO A 242 -12.84 -13.12 11.36
N ARG A 243 -13.89 -12.30 11.38
CA ARG A 243 -14.42 -11.62 10.21
C ARG A 243 -13.94 -10.18 10.17
N PHE A 244 -13.13 -9.85 9.17
CA PHE A 244 -12.71 -8.46 8.92
C PHE A 244 -13.87 -7.46 8.88
N VAL A 245 -15.05 -7.85 8.36
CA VAL A 245 -16.21 -6.94 8.28
C VAL A 245 -16.77 -6.55 9.63
N ASP A 246 -16.53 -7.37 10.66
CA ASP A 246 -16.99 -7.16 12.03
C ASP A 246 -15.89 -6.49 12.89
N ARG A 247 -14.74 -6.12 12.29
CA ARG A 247 -13.66 -5.34 12.92
C ARG A 247 -13.76 -3.86 12.52
N GLY A 248 -13.40 -2.95 13.43
CA GLY A 248 -13.14 -1.56 13.09
C GLY A 248 -11.73 -1.36 12.51
N ASN A 249 -11.39 -0.11 12.20
CA ASN A 249 -10.10 0.27 11.63
C ASN A 249 -9.12 0.70 12.75
N GLY A 250 -7.81 0.57 12.52
CA GLY A 250 -6.79 0.99 13.50
C GLY A 250 -6.84 2.50 13.73
N ILE A 251 -6.58 3.28 12.67
CA ILE A 251 -6.76 4.73 12.66
C ILE A 251 -7.75 5.08 11.56
N ASN A 252 -8.87 5.68 11.92
CA ASN A 252 -9.92 6.10 11.00
C ASN A 252 -9.93 7.63 10.86
N LEU A 253 -9.58 8.11 9.68
CA LEU A 253 -9.55 9.54 9.34
C LEU A 253 -10.80 9.90 8.54
N TRP A 254 -11.71 10.65 9.16
CA TRP A 254 -12.89 11.20 8.53
C TRP A 254 -12.78 12.73 8.45
N GLU A 255 -12.84 13.28 7.24
CA GLU A 255 -12.94 14.73 6.99
C GLU A 255 -11.87 15.58 7.71
N THR A 256 -10.59 15.19 7.62
CA THR A 256 -9.47 15.86 8.31
C THR A 256 -8.47 16.47 7.33
N THR A 257 -7.85 17.60 7.69
CA THR A 257 -6.72 18.16 6.94
C THR A 257 -5.47 18.43 7.79
N GLY A 258 -4.30 18.27 7.18
CA GLY A 258 -3.01 18.65 7.76
C GLY A 258 -2.54 17.76 8.90
N SER A 259 -3.07 16.54 8.98
CA SER A 259 -2.78 15.57 10.05
C SER A 259 -1.50 14.77 9.76
N ALA A 260 -0.96 14.11 10.78
CA ALA A 260 0.24 13.32 10.66
C ALA A 260 0.18 12.02 11.47
N ILE A 261 0.40 10.90 10.77
CA ILE A 261 0.33 9.54 11.32
C ILE A 261 1.71 8.91 11.19
N ARG A 262 2.46 8.83 12.30
CA ARG A 262 3.90 8.52 12.26
C ARG A 262 4.33 7.38 13.17
N ASN A 263 5.15 6.45 12.66
CA ASN A 263 5.81 5.42 13.48
C ASN A 263 4.84 4.59 14.34
N ASN A 264 3.64 4.30 13.84
CA ASN A 264 2.68 3.46 14.54
C ASN A 264 2.81 2.00 14.08
N GLU A 265 2.53 1.08 14.99
CA GLU A 265 2.42 -0.35 14.76
C GLU A 265 0.95 -0.75 14.85
N ILE A 266 0.37 -1.33 13.78
CA ILE A 266 -1.07 -1.64 13.74
C ILE A 266 -1.31 -3.05 13.22
N THR A 267 -2.06 -3.83 14.00
CA THR A 267 -2.45 -5.21 13.66
C THR A 267 -3.81 -5.58 14.26
N GLY A 268 -4.36 -6.74 13.89
CA GLY A 268 -5.58 -7.29 14.49
C GLY A 268 -6.86 -6.51 14.21
N VAL A 269 -6.81 -5.46 13.39
CA VAL A 269 -7.94 -4.61 12.96
C VAL A 269 -8.42 -4.98 11.55
N ARG A 270 -9.41 -4.25 11.01
CA ARG A 270 -9.86 -4.40 9.62
C ARG A 270 -8.88 -3.79 8.64
N ASP A 271 -8.81 -2.46 8.62
CA ASP A 271 -7.85 -1.69 7.84
C ASP A 271 -6.96 -0.92 8.82
N GLY A 272 -5.66 -0.84 8.55
CA GLY A 272 -4.70 -0.25 9.47
C GLY A 272 -4.92 1.26 9.60
N ILE A 273 -4.78 1.97 8.49
CA ILE A 273 -5.08 3.41 8.40
C ILE A 273 -6.08 3.64 7.28
N TYR A 274 -7.26 4.14 7.62
CA TYR A 274 -8.37 4.39 6.70
C TYR A 274 -8.59 5.88 6.50
N PHE A 275 -8.68 6.31 5.25
CA PHE A 275 -8.93 7.70 4.86
C PHE A 275 -10.28 7.83 4.17
N SER A 276 -11.04 8.86 4.57
CA SER A 276 -12.28 9.24 3.94
C SER A 276 -12.40 10.76 3.94
N TRP A 277 -12.27 11.39 2.77
CA TRP A 277 -12.27 12.85 2.61
C TRP A 277 -11.16 13.57 3.41
N ALA A 278 -9.94 13.04 3.37
CA ALA A 278 -8.80 13.62 4.07
C ALA A 278 -7.74 14.18 3.10
N SER A 279 -7.10 15.30 3.47
CA SER A 279 -6.07 15.95 2.62
C SER A 279 -4.88 16.49 3.40
N ASP A 280 -3.75 16.69 2.73
CA ASP A 280 -2.51 17.19 3.34
C ASP A 280 -2.03 16.33 4.52
N VAL A 281 -2.32 15.02 4.51
CA VAL A 281 -1.93 14.09 5.56
C VAL A 281 -0.58 13.45 5.24
N GLU A 282 0.33 13.49 6.20
CA GLU A 282 1.61 12.78 6.14
C GLU A 282 1.53 11.46 6.92
N THR A 283 1.64 10.34 6.21
CA THR A 283 1.64 8.98 6.78
C THR A 283 3.00 8.35 6.57
N THR A 284 3.80 8.25 7.64
CA THR A 284 5.20 7.82 7.52
C THR A 284 5.73 6.93 8.62
N GLY A 285 6.60 5.98 8.26
CA GLY A 285 7.27 5.10 9.23
C GLY A 285 6.36 4.09 9.92
N ASN A 286 5.12 3.89 9.45
CA ASN A 286 4.17 2.97 10.10
C ASN A 286 4.41 1.52 9.66
N ALA A 287 4.20 0.58 10.57
CA ALA A 287 4.25 -0.86 10.36
C ALA A 287 2.84 -1.47 10.46
N LEU A 288 2.42 -2.18 9.42
CA LEU A 288 1.02 -2.58 9.19
C LEU A 288 0.96 -4.06 8.78
N TRP A 289 0.38 -4.93 9.60
CA TRP A 289 0.40 -6.38 9.33
C TRP A 289 -0.83 -7.14 9.80
N ASP A 290 -1.12 -8.24 9.12
CA ASP A 290 -2.28 -9.12 9.33
C ASP A 290 -3.64 -8.41 9.21
N LEU A 291 -3.73 -7.51 8.23
CA LEU A 291 -4.90 -6.68 7.97
C LEU A 291 -5.56 -7.04 6.64
N ARG A 292 -6.79 -6.55 6.44
CA ARG A 292 -7.35 -6.49 5.09
C ARG A 292 -6.51 -5.53 4.26
N TYR A 293 -6.48 -4.25 4.63
CA TYR A 293 -5.67 -3.24 3.97
C TYR A 293 -4.71 -2.59 4.97
N GLY A 294 -3.42 -2.51 4.64
CA GLY A 294 -2.47 -1.76 5.46
C GLY A 294 -2.88 -0.28 5.51
N VAL A 295 -2.98 0.34 4.34
CA VAL A 295 -3.56 1.69 4.19
C VAL A 295 -4.66 1.68 3.14
N HIS A 296 -5.76 2.37 3.41
CA HIS A 296 -6.94 2.41 2.55
C HIS A 296 -7.43 3.84 2.35
N TYR A 297 -7.38 4.30 1.10
CA TYR A 297 -7.85 5.63 0.70
C TYR A 297 -9.23 5.57 0.07
N MET A 298 -10.07 6.54 0.42
CA MET A 298 -11.31 6.88 -0.29
C MET A 298 -11.43 8.41 -0.37
N TYR A 299 -11.50 8.97 -1.58
CA TYR A 299 -11.78 10.41 -1.80
C TYR A 299 -10.80 11.35 -1.07
N SER A 300 -9.51 11.03 -1.04
CA SER A 300 -8.54 11.67 -0.16
C SER A 300 -7.30 12.14 -0.91
N ASP A 301 -7.31 13.43 -1.28
CA ASP A 301 -6.37 14.04 -2.23
C ASP A 301 -5.15 14.68 -1.54
N ASP A 302 -4.09 14.92 -2.30
CA ASP A 302 -2.91 15.69 -1.88
C ASP A 302 -2.24 15.16 -0.60
N ASN A 303 -2.15 13.83 -0.49
CA ASN A 303 -1.60 13.15 0.68
C ASN A 303 -0.24 12.51 0.38
N ARG A 304 0.58 12.36 1.44
CA ARG A 304 1.90 11.73 1.35
C ARG A 304 1.95 10.45 2.17
N LEU A 305 2.19 9.34 1.49
CA LEU A 305 2.41 8.01 2.07
C LEU A 305 3.88 7.63 1.85
N ALA A 306 4.71 7.70 2.90
CA ALA A 306 6.15 7.55 2.74
C ALA A 306 6.82 6.66 3.79
N ASP A 307 7.74 5.81 3.36
CA ASP A 307 8.61 5.04 4.25
C ASP A 307 7.82 4.12 5.22
N ASN A 308 6.65 3.63 4.80
CA ASN A 308 5.83 2.68 5.57
C ASN A 308 6.16 1.23 5.19
N VAL A 309 5.81 0.29 6.05
CA VAL A 309 6.00 -1.15 5.85
C VAL A 309 4.66 -1.87 6.01
N ALA A 310 4.22 -2.58 4.97
CA ALA A 310 2.99 -3.37 4.96
C ALA A 310 3.28 -4.84 4.64
N VAL A 311 3.04 -5.74 5.60
CA VAL A 311 3.43 -7.15 5.51
C VAL A 311 2.24 -8.07 5.74
N GLY A 312 2.08 -9.10 4.91
CA GLY A 312 1.12 -10.18 5.19
C GLY A 312 -0.36 -9.77 5.14
N ASN A 313 -0.69 -8.62 4.55
CA ASN A 313 -2.07 -8.15 4.43
C ASN A 313 -2.76 -8.73 3.18
N ASP A 314 -4.08 -8.55 3.01
CA ASP A 314 -4.71 -8.80 1.70
C ASP A 314 -4.22 -7.77 0.66
N VAL A 315 -4.18 -6.49 1.03
CA VAL A 315 -3.52 -5.44 0.23
C VAL A 315 -2.62 -4.60 1.13
N GLY A 316 -1.38 -4.36 0.69
CA GLY A 316 -0.47 -3.47 1.40
C GLY A 316 -1.01 -2.03 1.43
N TYR A 317 -1.13 -1.42 0.24
CA TYR A 317 -1.62 -0.06 0.09
C TYR A 317 -2.73 0.03 -0.97
N ALA A 318 -3.97 0.27 -0.53
CA ALA A 318 -5.14 0.45 -1.37
C ALA A 318 -5.43 1.94 -1.57
N LEU A 319 -4.91 2.51 -2.66
CA LEU A 319 -5.10 3.92 -3.01
C LEU A 319 -6.28 4.03 -3.99
N MET A 320 -7.40 4.61 -3.53
CA MET A 320 -8.64 4.60 -4.31
C MET A 320 -9.33 5.97 -4.38
N VAL A 321 -9.74 6.33 -5.60
CA VAL A 321 -10.56 7.51 -5.90
C VAL A 321 -9.93 8.77 -5.30
N SER A 322 -8.73 9.13 -5.75
CA SER A 322 -7.97 10.28 -5.21
C SER A 322 -7.00 10.87 -6.24
N GLU A 323 -6.59 12.11 -6.03
CA GLU A 323 -5.65 12.86 -6.87
C GLU A 323 -4.43 13.33 -6.05
N GLY A 324 -3.28 13.52 -6.71
CA GLY A 324 -2.12 14.17 -6.08
C GLY A 324 -1.46 13.37 -4.95
N VAL A 325 -1.61 12.04 -4.93
CA VAL A 325 -1.05 11.19 -3.87
C VAL A 325 0.44 10.90 -4.15
N GLU A 326 1.29 11.09 -3.14
CA GLU A 326 2.70 10.70 -3.18
C GLU A 326 2.95 9.41 -2.40
N ALA A 327 3.03 8.26 -3.08
CA ALA A 327 3.45 6.98 -2.52
C ALA A 327 4.96 6.76 -2.76
N THR A 328 5.77 7.07 -1.75
CA THR A 328 7.24 7.10 -1.87
C THR A 328 7.93 6.15 -0.90
N ASN A 329 8.88 5.31 -1.36
CA ASN A 329 9.74 4.50 -0.49
C ASN A 329 9.01 3.54 0.47
N ASN A 330 7.78 3.14 0.13
CA ASN A 330 7.04 2.18 0.95
C ASN A 330 7.46 0.75 0.60
N THR A 331 7.38 -0.14 1.58
CA THR A 331 7.72 -1.55 1.44
C THR A 331 6.45 -2.40 1.61
N ALA A 332 6.04 -3.12 0.57
CA ALA A 332 4.92 -4.05 0.60
C ALA A 332 5.40 -5.48 0.37
N VAL A 333 5.33 -6.33 1.39
CA VAL A 333 5.90 -7.69 1.35
C VAL A 333 4.85 -8.75 1.67
N ALA A 334 4.81 -9.81 0.88
CA ALA A 334 3.98 -10.97 1.17
C ALA A 334 2.48 -10.66 1.35
N ASN A 335 1.97 -9.59 0.74
CA ASN A 335 0.54 -9.30 0.78
C ASN A 335 -0.18 -10.25 -0.18
N ARG A 336 -0.86 -11.22 0.42
CA ARG A 336 -1.49 -12.38 -0.24
C ARG A 336 -2.85 -12.56 0.39
N GLY A 337 -3.86 -12.53 -0.45
CA GLY A 337 -5.23 -12.42 0.00
C GLY A 337 -6.20 -12.63 -1.14
N ARG A 338 -7.46 -12.28 -0.90
CA ARG A 338 -8.48 -12.30 -1.94
C ARG A 338 -8.09 -11.44 -3.16
N SER A 339 -7.43 -10.32 -2.89
CA SER A 339 -6.95 -9.34 -3.86
C SER A 339 -5.42 -9.39 -4.00
N GLY A 340 -4.68 -9.53 -2.90
CA GLY A 340 -3.24 -9.86 -2.88
C GLY A 340 -2.32 -8.82 -3.52
N HIS A 341 -2.55 -7.52 -3.26
CA HIS A 341 -1.80 -6.44 -3.93
C HIS A 341 -0.71 -5.84 -3.03
N GLY A 342 0.45 -5.52 -3.60
CA GLY A 342 1.42 -4.63 -2.94
C GLY A 342 0.89 -3.20 -2.88
N ILE A 343 0.71 -2.59 -4.06
CA ILE A 343 0.00 -1.30 -4.22
C ILE A 343 -1.14 -1.48 -5.24
N LEU A 344 -2.35 -1.12 -4.82
CA LEU A 344 -3.53 -0.97 -5.67
C LEU A 344 -3.75 0.53 -5.95
N LEU A 345 -3.72 0.92 -7.22
CA LEU A 345 -4.13 2.24 -7.70
C LEU A 345 -5.44 2.09 -8.47
N LYS A 346 -6.55 2.49 -7.84
CA LYS A 346 -7.87 2.43 -8.45
C LYS A 346 -8.49 3.82 -8.56
N GLU A 347 -8.71 4.28 -9.78
CA GLU A 347 -9.27 5.63 -10.01
C GLU A 347 -8.39 6.69 -9.33
N ILE A 348 -7.08 6.59 -9.54
CA ILE A 348 -6.06 7.52 -9.02
C ILE A 348 -5.52 8.37 -10.15
N GLU A 349 -5.42 9.68 -9.93
CA GLU A 349 -5.02 10.67 -10.95
C GLU A 349 -3.84 11.53 -10.48
N ASP A 350 -3.01 11.98 -11.43
CA ASP A 350 -1.92 12.96 -11.23
C ASP A 350 -1.03 12.69 -9.99
N SER A 351 -0.76 11.41 -9.73
CA SER A 351 -0.08 10.93 -8.52
C SER A 351 1.31 10.34 -8.82
N VAL A 352 2.14 10.21 -7.78
CA VAL A 352 3.52 9.73 -7.88
C VAL A 352 3.72 8.46 -7.04
N VAL A 353 4.14 7.38 -7.69
CA VAL A 353 4.51 6.10 -7.09
C VAL A 353 5.99 5.85 -7.37
N ARG A 354 6.85 6.08 -6.37
CA ARG A 354 8.30 6.03 -6.57
C ARG A 354 9.09 5.38 -5.44
N GLY A 355 10.18 4.69 -5.78
CA GLY A 355 11.09 4.14 -4.76
C GLY A 355 10.50 3.02 -3.92
N ASN A 356 9.32 2.49 -4.25
CA ASN A 356 8.65 1.49 -3.43
C ASN A 356 9.18 0.09 -3.72
N ASP A 357 9.27 -0.74 -2.68
CA ASP A 357 9.73 -2.12 -2.73
C ASP A 357 8.52 -3.07 -2.60
N LEU A 358 8.12 -3.64 -3.72
CA LEU A 358 6.92 -4.48 -3.84
C LEU A 358 7.35 -5.93 -4.08
N VAL A 359 7.42 -6.68 -2.99
CA VAL A 359 8.09 -7.97 -2.96
C VAL A 359 7.12 -9.08 -2.61
N ALA A 360 7.15 -10.16 -3.38
CA ALA A 360 6.45 -11.38 -3.00
C ALA A 360 4.95 -11.17 -2.72
N ASN A 361 4.27 -10.29 -3.44
CA ASN A 361 2.80 -10.16 -3.38
C ASN A 361 2.16 -11.05 -4.47
N ASP A 362 0.86 -11.29 -4.44
CA ASP A 362 0.21 -11.96 -5.59
C ASP A 362 0.24 -11.06 -6.82
N ARG A 363 0.10 -9.75 -6.61
CA ARG A 363 0.23 -8.69 -7.61
C ARG A 363 1.06 -7.55 -7.03
N GLY A 364 2.16 -7.17 -7.66
CA GLY A 364 3.01 -6.08 -7.19
C GLY A 364 2.28 -4.73 -7.26
N LEU A 365 2.02 -4.27 -8.49
CA LEU A 365 1.24 -3.07 -8.79
C LEU A 365 -0.06 -3.44 -9.51
N PHE A 366 -1.18 -2.85 -9.12
CA PHE A 366 -2.42 -2.91 -9.89
C PHE A 366 -2.88 -1.51 -10.28
N LEU A 367 -2.91 -1.26 -11.60
CA LEU A 367 -3.37 -0.03 -12.22
C LEU A 367 -4.77 -0.27 -12.79
N TYR A 368 -5.78 0.34 -12.18
CA TYR A 368 -7.17 0.24 -12.60
C TYR A 368 -7.78 1.62 -12.78
N ASN A 369 -8.04 2.02 -14.02
CA ASN A 369 -8.47 3.39 -14.35
C ASN A 369 -7.57 4.45 -13.68
N ALA A 370 -6.25 4.24 -13.71
CA ALA A 370 -5.29 5.13 -13.10
C ALA A 370 -4.71 6.08 -14.18
N GLN A 371 -4.90 7.38 -14.04
CA GLN A 371 -4.64 8.35 -15.11
C GLN A 371 -3.47 9.28 -14.77
N HIS A 372 -2.63 9.57 -15.76
CA HIS A 372 -1.60 10.62 -15.65
C HIS A 372 -0.60 10.47 -14.49
N ASN A 373 -0.42 9.25 -13.99
CA ASN A 373 0.46 8.99 -12.85
C ASN A 373 1.94 8.80 -13.27
N GLU A 374 2.84 8.94 -12.31
CA GLU A 374 4.25 8.57 -12.45
C GLU A 374 4.57 7.30 -11.64
N VAL A 375 4.98 6.23 -12.31
CA VAL A 375 5.47 5.00 -11.70
C VAL A 375 6.97 4.86 -12.01
N ARG A 376 7.83 5.22 -11.06
CA ARG A 376 9.28 5.33 -11.32
C ARG A 376 10.19 4.84 -10.20
N GLY A 377 11.25 4.14 -10.58
CA GLY A 377 12.27 3.74 -9.61
C GLY A 377 11.75 2.80 -8.52
N ASN A 378 10.74 1.98 -8.80
CA ASN A 378 10.24 0.99 -7.86
C ASN A 378 10.91 -0.37 -8.10
N LEU A 379 11.11 -1.15 -7.05
CA LEU A 379 11.43 -2.56 -7.14
C LEU A 379 10.15 -3.39 -7.14
N VAL A 380 9.97 -4.22 -8.17
CA VAL A 380 8.85 -5.14 -8.30
C VAL A 380 9.41 -6.55 -8.43
N TYR A 381 9.55 -7.23 -7.29
CA TYR A 381 10.34 -8.45 -7.16
C TYR A 381 9.52 -9.66 -6.68
N ALA A 382 9.64 -10.78 -7.41
CA ALA A 382 9.09 -12.09 -7.01
C ALA A 382 7.57 -12.10 -6.75
N ASN A 383 6.81 -11.23 -7.41
CA ASN A 383 5.36 -11.23 -7.32
C ASN A 383 4.75 -12.29 -8.27
N GLY A 384 3.52 -12.73 -8.00
CA GLY A 384 2.78 -13.56 -8.96
C GLY A 384 2.63 -12.86 -10.31
N VAL A 385 2.11 -11.63 -10.27
CA VAL A 385 2.11 -10.67 -11.38
C VAL A 385 2.87 -9.42 -10.97
N GLY A 386 3.80 -8.94 -11.79
CA GLY A 386 4.54 -7.70 -11.53
C GLY A 386 3.61 -6.48 -11.59
N VAL A 387 3.02 -6.23 -12.76
CA VAL A 387 2.00 -5.19 -12.95
C VAL A 387 0.74 -5.78 -13.57
N HIS A 388 -0.38 -5.59 -12.89
CA HIS A 388 -1.71 -5.79 -13.47
C HIS A 388 -2.22 -4.44 -13.99
N HIS A 389 -2.57 -4.36 -15.27
CA HIS A 389 -3.01 -3.13 -15.93
C HIS A 389 -4.38 -3.33 -16.58
N SER A 390 -5.37 -2.56 -16.15
CA SER A 390 -6.76 -2.72 -16.61
C SER A 390 -7.54 -1.40 -16.65
N ALA A 391 -8.78 -1.50 -17.15
CA ALA A 391 -9.80 -0.46 -17.15
C ALA A 391 -9.34 0.90 -17.68
N ASP A 392 -8.76 0.92 -18.88
CA ASP A 392 -8.46 2.15 -19.63
C ASP A 392 -7.52 3.15 -18.91
N THR A 393 -6.54 2.63 -18.19
CA THR A 393 -5.41 3.41 -17.65
C THR A 393 -4.63 4.06 -18.81
N GLN A 394 -4.48 5.38 -18.80
CA GLN A 394 -3.80 6.19 -19.81
C GLN A 394 -2.88 7.24 -19.16
N GLY A 395 -2.01 7.85 -19.97
CA GLY A 395 -1.14 8.96 -19.54
C GLY A 395 -0.08 8.61 -18.47
N THR A 396 -0.08 7.38 -17.95
CA THR A 396 0.82 6.96 -16.88
C THR A 396 2.23 6.69 -17.42
N VAL A 397 3.22 7.33 -16.82
CA VAL A 397 4.64 7.16 -17.15
C VAL A 397 5.23 6.04 -16.30
N VAL A 398 5.74 4.98 -16.94
CA VAL A 398 6.39 3.84 -16.26
C VAL A 398 7.85 3.76 -16.68
N VAL A 399 8.78 4.18 -15.82
CA VAL A 399 10.21 4.30 -16.18
C VAL A 399 11.17 4.05 -15.01
N GLY A 400 12.31 3.41 -15.28
CA GLY A 400 13.37 3.20 -14.30
C GLY A 400 13.01 2.24 -13.17
N ASN A 401 11.97 1.42 -13.31
CA ASN A 401 11.60 0.38 -12.35
C ASN A 401 12.38 -0.91 -12.62
N ASP A 402 12.55 -1.73 -11.59
CA ASP A 402 13.15 -3.05 -11.69
C ASP A 402 12.09 -4.15 -11.56
N PHE A 403 11.76 -4.82 -12.67
CA PHE A 403 10.83 -5.94 -12.70
C PHE A 403 11.58 -7.26 -12.70
N VAL A 404 11.70 -7.88 -11.52
CA VAL A 404 12.58 -9.03 -11.30
C VAL A 404 11.82 -10.26 -10.84
N GLY A 405 11.99 -11.38 -11.54
CA GLY A 405 11.54 -12.69 -11.06
C GLY A 405 10.03 -12.81 -10.82
N ASN A 406 9.20 -11.93 -11.38
CA ASN A 406 7.74 -12.05 -11.30
C ASN A 406 7.26 -13.22 -12.16
N GLY A 407 6.17 -13.90 -11.76
CA GLY A 407 5.60 -15.02 -12.50
C GLY A 407 5.11 -14.61 -13.90
N GLU A 408 4.38 -13.49 -13.97
CA GLU A 408 4.08 -12.74 -15.18
C GLU A 408 4.50 -11.28 -14.96
N GLN A 409 5.36 -10.73 -15.83
CA GLN A 409 5.85 -9.36 -15.64
C GLN A 409 4.72 -8.33 -15.74
N VAL A 410 3.88 -8.47 -16.78
CA VAL A 410 2.74 -7.56 -17.02
C VAL A 410 1.54 -8.34 -17.51
N LEU A 411 0.46 -8.33 -16.73
CA LEU A 411 -0.87 -8.76 -17.14
C LEU A 411 -1.67 -7.53 -17.57
N THR A 412 -2.12 -7.48 -18.83
CA THR A 412 -2.84 -6.31 -19.35
C THR A 412 -4.01 -6.66 -20.26
N THR A 413 -5.10 -5.92 -20.12
CA THR A 413 -6.27 -6.00 -21.01
C THR A 413 -6.30 -4.91 -22.08
N THR A 414 -5.24 -4.10 -22.19
CA THR A 414 -5.18 -2.99 -23.16
C THR A 414 -5.26 -3.48 -24.60
N ARG A 415 -5.96 -2.70 -25.44
CA ARG A 415 -6.05 -2.90 -26.89
C ARG A 415 -5.16 -1.93 -27.67
N GLU A 416 -4.41 -1.10 -26.97
CA GLU A 416 -3.46 -0.17 -27.53
C GLU A 416 -2.03 -0.65 -27.29
N LEU A 417 -1.07 -0.06 -28.00
CA LEU A 417 0.34 -0.27 -27.72
C LEU A 417 0.81 0.84 -26.77
N LEU A 418 1.19 0.45 -25.55
CA LEU A 418 1.69 1.35 -24.53
C LEU A 418 3.21 1.29 -24.47
N ALA A 419 3.86 2.45 -24.53
CA ALA A 419 5.31 2.56 -24.36
C ALA A 419 5.65 2.83 -22.89
N TRP A 420 6.23 1.85 -22.21
CA TRP A 420 6.71 1.99 -20.83
C TRP A 420 8.21 2.24 -20.84
N ASN A 421 8.57 3.45 -21.23
CA ASN A 421 9.93 4.00 -21.19
C ASN A 421 9.89 5.52 -21.32
N GLY A 422 10.91 6.19 -20.79
CA GLY A 422 11.14 7.62 -21.03
C GLY A 422 11.94 7.87 -22.30
N SER A 423 12.19 9.14 -22.60
CA SER A 423 12.97 9.58 -23.77
C SER A 423 14.44 9.15 -23.75
N ALA A 424 15.02 8.95 -22.56
CA ALA A 424 16.42 8.59 -22.38
C ALA A 424 16.63 7.13 -21.99
N ARG A 425 15.71 6.51 -21.26
CA ARG A 425 15.86 5.16 -20.70
C ARG A 425 14.50 4.50 -20.42
N GLY A 426 14.48 3.18 -20.28
CA GLY A 426 13.30 2.39 -19.93
C GLY A 426 13.35 1.83 -18.51
N ASN A 427 12.86 0.60 -18.36
CA ASN A 427 12.84 -0.18 -17.13
C ASN A 427 13.80 -1.37 -17.23
N TYR A 428 14.18 -1.94 -16.10
CA TYR A 428 14.87 -3.23 -16.07
C TYR A 428 13.85 -4.37 -16.02
N TRP A 429 14.09 -5.41 -16.82
CA TRP A 429 13.25 -6.59 -16.89
C TRP A 429 14.13 -7.84 -16.82
N SER A 430 13.95 -8.68 -15.81
CA SER A 430 14.82 -9.85 -15.61
C SER A 430 14.76 -10.91 -16.73
N ASP A 431 13.70 -10.88 -17.53
CA ASP A 431 13.45 -11.75 -18.68
C ASP A 431 13.73 -11.06 -20.03
N ALA A 432 14.17 -9.79 -20.02
CA ALA A 432 14.64 -9.13 -21.23
C ALA A 432 15.96 -9.73 -21.70
N ARG A 433 16.05 -9.96 -23.02
CA ARG A 433 17.29 -10.33 -23.69
C ARG A 433 18.05 -9.06 -24.02
N VAL A 434 18.82 -8.56 -23.05
CA VAL A 434 19.60 -7.33 -23.23
C VAL A 434 20.97 -7.66 -23.82
N ALA A 435 21.23 -7.11 -25.00
CA ALA A 435 22.59 -6.93 -25.49
C ALA A 435 22.85 -5.42 -25.45
N ASP A 436 23.89 -5.01 -24.74
CA ASP A 436 24.35 -3.62 -24.63
C ASP A 436 25.75 -3.58 -25.27
N SER A 437 25.82 -3.12 -26.52
CA SER A 437 27.01 -3.30 -27.34
C SER A 437 27.94 -2.09 -27.32
N ASP A 438 27.41 -0.90 -27.03
CA ASP A 438 28.13 0.34 -26.85
C ASP A 438 28.43 0.68 -25.37
N GLY A 439 27.83 -0.06 -24.43
CA GLY A 439 28.12 0.00 -23.00
C GLY A 439 27.46 1.19 -22.31
N ASP A 440 26.34 1.69 -22.84
CA ASP A 440 25.61 2.83 -22.30
C ASP A 440 24.59 2.45 -21.21
N GLY A 441 24.45 1.15 -20.91
CA GLY A 441 23.52 0.62 -19.93
C GLY A 441 22.10 0.38 -20.45
N ILE A 442 21.86 0.60 -21.75
CA ILE A 442 20.58 0.41 -22.42
C ILE A 442 20.68 -0.75 -23.41
N GLY A 443 19.62 -1.55 -23.49
CA GLY A 443 19.54 -2.66 -24.43
C GLY A 443 19.30 -2.20 -25.87
N GLU A 444 20.05 -2.79 -26.79
CA GLU A 444 19.99 -2.58 -28.25
C GLU A 444 18.72 -3.14 -28.91
N ALA A 445 17.92 -3.89 -28.15
CA ALA A 445 16.68 -4.48 -28.61
C ALA A 445 15.57 -4.09 -27.64
N ARG A 446 14.41 -3.75 -28.19
CA ARG A 446 13.20 -3.52 -27.41
C ARG A 446 12.76 -4.79 -26.70
N HIS A 447 12.14 -4.63 -25.54
CA HIS A 447 11.50 -5.68 -24.78
C HIS A 447 9.98 -5.51 -24.81
N ARG A 448 9.24 -6.63 -24.75
CA ARG A 448 7.78 -6.63 -24.72
C ARG A 448 7.33 -7.51 -23.56
N PRO A 449 7.06 -6.92 -22.38
CA PRO A 449 6.64 -7.69 -21.21
C PRO A 449 5.18 -8.16 -21.32
N ALA A 450 4.41 -7.57 -22.24
CA ALA A 450 3.08 -8.04 -22.63
C ALA A 450 2.95 -8.02 -24.17
N GLY A 451 3.50 -9.04 -24.83
CA GLY A 451 3.49 -9.22 -26.28
C GLY A 451 2.42 -10.21 -26.77
N ALA A 452 2.52 -10.59 -28.04
CA ALA A 452 1.69 -11.61 -28.66
C ALA A 452 1.92 -13.00 -28.05
N ALA A 453 3.14 -13.27 -27.58
CA ALA A 453 3.46 -14.48 -26.82
C ALA A 453 2.62 -14.56 -25.54
N GLU A 454 2.66 -13.51 -24.72
CA GLU A 454 1.93 -13.44 -23.44
C GLU A 454 0.41 -13.47 -23.69
N ARG A 455 -0.07 -12.73 -24.69
CA ARG A 455 -1.48 -12.78 -25.11
C ARG A 455 -1.95 -14.19 -25.51
N LEU A 456 -1.10 -14.94 -26.23
CA LEU A 456 -1.43 -16.31 -26.62
C LEU A 456 -1.63 -17.22 -25.39
N VAL A 457 -0.84 -17.03 -24.34
CA VAL A 457 -1.02 -17.75 -23.07
C VAL A 457 -2.30 -17.31 -22.37
N GLN A 458 -2.59 -16.02 -22.33
CA GLN A 458 -3.82 -15.48 -21.72
C GLN A 458 -5.09 -16.00 -22.43
N GLU A 459 -5.12 -15.99 -23.77
CA GLU A 459 -6.26 -16.48 -24.56
C GLU A 459 -6.37 -18.01 -24.54
N HIS A 460 -5.24 -18.70 -24.44
CA HIS A 460 -5.16 -20.16 -24.43
C HIS A 460 -4.25 -20.64 -23.28
N PRO A 461 -4.76 -20.75 -22.04
CA PRO A 461 -3.94 -21.12 -20.88
C PRO A 461 -3.16 -22.44 -21.04
N SER A 462 -3.69 -23.40 -21.80
CA SER A 462 -2.97 -24.65 -22.14
C SER A 462 -1.65 -24.45 -22.90
N ALA A 463 -1.47 -23.29 -23.56
CA ALA A 463 -0.23 -22.92 -24.25
C ALA A 463 0.91 -22.57 -23.28
N ALA A 464 0.62 -22.32 -21.99
CA ALA A 464 1.63 -22.01 -20.96
C ALA A 464 2.74 -23.08 -20.87
N VAL A 465 2.41 -24.35 -21.15
CA VAL A 465 3.38 -25.46 -21.23
C VAL A 465 4.51 -25.20 -22.24
N PHE A 466 4.27 -24.35 -23.24
CA PHE A 466 5.22 -24.00 -24.29
C PHE A 466 5.86 -22.61 -24.10
N ALA A 467 5.50 -21.86 -23.05
CA ALA A 467 5.93 -20.47 -22.85
C ALA A 467 7.47 -20.32 -22.77
N ASN A 468 8.16 -21.36 -22.27
CA ASN A 468 9.63 -21.44 -22.19
C ASN A 468 10.23 -22.29 -23.32
N GLY A 469 9.47 -22.57 -24.37
CA GLY A 469 9.85 -23.40 -25.51
C GLY A 469 10.31 -22.59 -26.72
N PRO A 470 10.97 -23.25 -27.69
CA PRO A 470 11.60 -22.57 -28.84
C PRO A 470 10.61 -21.85 -29.76
N ALA A 471 9.33 -22.25 -29.76
CA ALA A 471 8.30 -21.57 -30.55
C ALA A 471 7.99 -20.17 -30.00
N PHE A 472 7.87 -20.05 -28.68
CA PHE A 472 7.65 -18.78 -28.00
C PHE A 472 8.90 -17.88 -28.08
N ASP A 473 10.10 -18.47 -27.95
CA ASP A 473 11.35 -17.75 -28.19
C ASP A 473 11.44 -17.14 -29.59
N ALA A 474 10.96 -17.86 -30.62
CA ALA A 474 10.93 -17.34 -31.98
C ALA A 474 9.96 -16.15 -32.13
N ILE A 475 8.78 -16.20 -31.48
CA ILE A 475 7.82 -15.09 -31.46
C ILE A 475 8.48 -13.87 -30.79
N ARG A 476 9.02 -14.02 -29.58
CA ARG A 476 9.69 -12.94 -28.85
C ARG A 476 10.88 -12.36 -29.61
N LEU A 477 11.65 -13.19 -30.32
CA LEU A 477 12.75 -12.72 -31.16
C LEU A 477 12.23 -11.83 -32.31
N VAL A 478 11.18 -12.25 -33.01
CA VAL A 478 10.55 -11.43 -34.06
C VAL A 478 10.03 -10.12 -33.47
N GLU A 479 9.35 -10.19 -32.34
CA GLU A 479 8.81 -9.07 -31.59
C GLU A 479 9.84 -8.12 -31.01
N SER A 480 11.10 -8.54 -30.85
CA SER A 480 12.20 -7.67 -30.43
C SER A 480 12.90 -6.97 -31.60
N ARG A 481 12.84 -7.54 -32.81
CA ARG A 481 13.64 -7.08 -33.97
C ARG A 481 12.86 -6.38 -35.07
N PHE A 482 11.57 -6.67 -35.26
CA PHE A 482 10.80 -6.18 -36.41
C PHE A 482 9.67 -5.22 -35.99
N PRO A 483 9.83 -3.90 -36.11
CA PRO A 483 8.81 -2.93 -35.66
C PRO A 483 7.46 -3.02 -36.39
N VAL A 484 7.39 -3.76 -37.51
CA VAL A 484 6.16 -3.91 -38.31
C VAL A 484 5.06 -4.70 -37.58
N VAL A 485 5.39 -5.34 -36.44
CA VAL A 485 4.45 -6.09 -35.60
C VAL A 485 4.18 -5.28 -34.31
N GLU A 486 3.50 -4.14 -34.45
CA GLU A 486 2.96 -3.37 -33.32
C GLU A 486 1.57 -3.88 -32.99
N THR A 487 1.51 -5.02 -32.31
CA THR A 487 0.27 -5.48 -31.69
C THR A 487 0.04 -4.70 -30.40
N ALA A 488 -1.21 -4.62 -29.97
CA ALA A 488 -1.57 -4.12 -28.64
C ALA A 488 -0.71 -4.77 -27.53
N GLY A 489 -0.60 -4.13 -26.37
CA GLY A 489 0.17 -4.59 -25.21
C GLY A 489 1.18 -3.54 -24.75
N VAL A 490 2.26 -3.99 -24.11
CA VAL A 490 3.30 -3.11 -23.56
C VAL A 490 4.62 -3.33 -24.30
N VAL A 491 5.33 -2.24 -24.56
CA VAL A 491 6.69 -2.24 -25.12
C VAL A 491 7.60 -1.32 -24.32
N ASP A 492 8.81 -1.79 -24.09
CA ASP A 492 9.93 -0.98 -23.62
C ASP A 492 10.96 -0.89 -24.75
N HIS A 493 11.15 0.31 -25.29
CA HIS A 493 12.11 0.55 -26.38
C HIS A 493 13.56 0.69 -25.91
N ARG A 494 13.77 0.88 -24.61
CA ARG A 494 15.08 1.20 -24.02
C ARG A 494 15.29 0.42 -22.72
N PRO A 495 15.13 -0.93 -22.72
CA PRO A 495 15.23 -1.70 -21.50
C PRO A 495 16.62 -1.55 -20.89
N LEU A 496 16.71 -1.42 -19.57
CA LEU A 496 17.99 -1.30 -18.87
C LEU A 496 18.76 -2.62 -18.89
N ALA A 497 20.08 -2.56 -18.97
CA ALA A 497 20.95 -3.73 -19.04
C ALA A 497 21.17 -4.42 -17.68
N SER A 498 21.05 -3.69 -16.58
CA SER A 498 21.23 -4.17 -15.21
C SER A 498 20.16 -3.58 -14.29
N PRO A 499 19.78 -4.30 -13.22
CA PRO A 499 18.92 -3.73 -12.19
C PRO A 499 19.64 -2.60 -11.44
N SER A 500 18.86 -1.75 -10.79
CA SER A 500 19.29 -0.63 -9.96
C SER A 500 19.13 -0.87 -8.46
N HIS A 501 18.30 -1.83 -8.04
CA HIS A 501 18.02 -2.15 -6.63
C HIS A 501 18.80 -3.38 -6.15
N ASP A 502 19.11 -3.40 -4.85
CA ASP A 502 19.64 -4.59 -4.17
C ASP A 502 18.51 -5.56 -3.82
N LEU A 503 18.67 -6.83 -4.19
CA LEU A 503 17.68 -7.87 -3.96
C LEU A 503 18.00 -8.74 -2.76
N GLU A 504 19.24 -8.69 -2.25
CA GLU A 504 19.69 -9.58 -1.19
C GLU A 504 18.83 -9.50 0.09
N PRO A 505 18.40 -8.31 0.56
CA PRO A 505 17.54 -8.22 1.75
C PRO A 505 16.20 -8.96 1.59
N TYR A 506 15.70 -9.05 0.36
CA TYR A 506 14.37 -9.58 0.05
C TYR A 506 14.35 -11.05 -0.35
N ARG A 507 15.51 -11.68 -0.55
CA ARG A 507 15.59 -13.09 -0.96
C ARG A 507 14.89 -14.07 -0.02
N PRO A 508 14.95 -13.95 1.31
CA PRO A 508 14.26 -14.88 2.21
C PRO A 508 12.75 -14.86 1.99
N TYR A 509 12.15 -13.67 1.87
CA TYR A 509 10.72 -13.49 1.61
C TYR A 509 10.33 -14.05 0.24
N ALA A 510 11.11 -13.77 -0.80
CA ALA A 510 10.89 -14.32 -2.13
C ALA A 510 10.99 -15.85 -2.17
N ALA A 511 11.86 -16.46 -1.35
CA ALA A 511 12.01 -17.91 -1.27
C ALA A 511 10.92 -18.60 -0.44
N ALA A 512 10.31 -17.88 0.50
CA ALA A 512 9.21 -18.37 1.33
C ALA A 512 7.87 -18.44 0.57
N VAL A 513 7.77 -17.75 -0.58
CA VAL A 513 6.60 -17.82 -1.46
C VAL A 513 6.47 -19.21 -2.06
N ASP A 514 5.42 -19.94 -1.67
CA ASP A 514 4.93 -21.06 -2.47
C ASP A 514 3.81 -20.58 -3.40
N PRO A 515 4.06 -20.45 -4.71
CA PRO A 515 3.05 -20.00 -5.67
C PRO A 515 1.90 -21.00 -5.86
N ALA A 516 1.97 -22.20 -5.26
CA ALA A 516 0.91 -23.20 -5.30
C ALA A 516 -0.03 -23.15 -4.09
N VAL A 517 0.27 -22.33 -3.08
CA VAL A 517 -0.62 -22.12 -1.93
C VAL A 517 -1.68 -21.09 -2.35
N GLU A 518 -2.90 -21.56 -2.62
CA GLU A 518 -4.05 -20.67 -2.77
C GLU A 518 -4.39 -20.07 -1.41
N TYR A 519 -4.73 -18.78 -1.41
CA TYR A 519 -5.30 -18.11 -0.24
C TYR A 519 -6.57 -18.85 0.20
N ASP A 520 -6.61 -19.28 1.46
CA ASP A 520 -7.81 -19.87 2.05
C ASP A 520 -8.74 -18.74 2.52
N ASP A 521 -9.89 -18.62 1.87
CA ASP A 521 -10.94 -17.65 2.21
C ASP A 521 -11.70 -18.03 3.51
N ASP A 522 -11.36 -19.14 4.19
CA ASP A 522 -12.06 -19.58 5.41
C ASP A 522 -11.60 -18.80 6.66
N PRO A 523 -12.43 -17.90 7.22
CA PRO A 523 -12.08 -17.03 8.35
C PRO A 523 -11.82 -17.78 9.68
N GLY A 524 -11.82 -19.11 9.69
CA GLY A 524 -11.69 -19.95 10.88
C GLY A 524 -10.39 -20.75 10.99
N ASP A 525 -9.51 -20.73 9.99
CA ASP A 525 -8.25 -21.48 10.05
C ASP A 525 -7.11 -20.60 10.58
N ARG A 526 -6.30 -21.17 11.47
CA ARG A 526 -5.16 -20.49 12.13
C ARG A 526 -3.92 -20.44 11.23
N HIS A 527 -4.14 -20.41 9.92
CA HIS A 527 -3.10 -20.46 8.89
C HIS A 527 -2.76 -19.08 8.30
N HIS A 528 -3.30 -18.02 8.90
CA HIS A 528 -2.90 -16.64 8.66
C HIS A 528 -1.61 -16.32 9.42
#